data_AF-A0A936T6K9-F1
#
_entry.id   AF-A0A936T6K9-F1
#
_cell.length_a   1.000
_cell.length_b   1.000
_cell.length_c   1.000
_cell.angle_alpha   90.00
_cell.angle_beta   90.00
_cell.angle_gamma   90.00
#
_symmetry.space_group_name_H-M   'P 1'
#
loop_
_entity.id
_entity.type
_entity.pdbx_description
1 polymer ?
#
loop_
_entity_poly.entity_id
_entity_poly.type
_entity_poly.pdbx_seq_one_letter_code
_entity_poly.pdbx_strand_id
1 'polypeptide(L)'
;MGLGYTIDTPLKVAHLGISSVVSIIEDELIERMRAHHAALNDEPCEAIPKPSPDHRARRITAYLDLLQRLVERNTARVRATPLAPGSESALYFELLPPGSRLQQLYRQVMAMAPGPEREMADEALRARITPGAIDVNIMAKIDPVNHGPDGVPLPDEFCDAMAAFRGFANSTLSSAVVLSAGYNPRLYNYIAQFADFLPDAEGKLRKKVILKVSDLRSAQVQGRLLAKKGVWVSEFRIESGLNCGGHAFATDGLLMGPILQDFAEHRSALALELYTTCNEVLAGLGKAVFQELPQQRITAQGGIGTAAEDRFLLEHYGVDGTGWGSPFLLVPEATNVDEATLHQLTHARPGDFFLSNASPLGVPFHNFRPCSSEQQRLARIAKGRPGSPCYKEFLSSNTEFTERPICTASRQYQHLKLQQLRATLTDPAALAREEAAVMDKDCLCEGLGAAALLKAGLSPDHKLEAVAICPGPNTAYFSKVVSLRTMVDHIYGRTDLLAGVERPHMFIKELGLYVDHYKRELERCASEMNAKQRRRLTTFRDNLLEGMRHYCGLVQSAFADAAQDAERFRAALEHQADEVRTLLLPDGQPVA
;
A
#
# COMPACT_ATOMS: atom_id res chain seq x y z
N MET A 1 2.92 0.16 -2.79
CA MET A 1 4.16 0.55 -3.50
C MET A 1 3.94 0.46 -5.02
N GLY A 2 3.08 1.30 -5.60
CA GLY A 2 2.76 1.27 -7.05
C GLY A 2 2.26 -0.07 -7.60
N LEU A 3 2.30 -0.21 -8.94
CA LEU A 3 1.83 -1.40 -9.67
C LEU A 3 2.98 -2.40 -9.92
N GLY A 4 4.11 -1.94 -10.45
CA GLY A 4 5.22 -2.81 -10.87
C GLY A 4 6.32 -3.04 -9.83
N TYR A 5 6.45 -2.18 -8.82
CA TYR A 5 7.59 -2.24 -7.91
C TYR A 5 7.65 -3.53 -7.08
N THR A 6 6.52 -4.20 -6.86
CA THR A 6 6.44 -5.47 -6.12
C THR A 6 5.89 -6.63 -6.93
N ILE A 7 5.79 -6.50 -8.25
CA ILE A 7 5.14 -7.50 -9.12
C ILE A 7 5.74 -8.90 -8.96
N ASP A 8 7.05 -8.99 -8.67
CA ASP A 8 7.81 -10.22 -8.51
C ASP A 8 8.60 -10.29 -7.18
N THR A 9 8.33 -9.38 -6.23
CA THR A 9 8.91 -9.43 -4.87
C THR A 9 8.78 -10.82 -4.22
N PRO A 10 7.65 -11.55 -4.35
CA PRO A 10 7.54 -12.91 -3.81
C PRO A 10 8.67 -13.85 -4.27
N LEU A 11 9.07 -13.79 -5.55
CA LEU A 11 10.15 -14.63 -6.06
C LEU A 11 11.49 -14.32 -5.40
N LYS A 12 11.69 -13.05 -5.05
CA LYS A 12 12.92 -12.51 -4.47
C LYS A 12 13.08 -12.76 -2.98
N VAL A 13 11.98 -12.75 -2.21
CA VAL A 13 12.08 -12.75 -0.73
C VAL A 13 11.23 -13.80 -0.02
N ALA A 14 10.25 -14.44 -0.67
CA ALA A 14 9.37 -15.38 0.01
C ALA A 14 10.13 -16.61 0.54
N HIS A 15 11.14 -17.11 -0.18
CA HIS A 15 11.99 -18.21 0.28
C HIS A 15 12.81 -17.87 1.55
N LEU A 16 12.90 -16.57 1.90
CA LEU A 16 13.51 -16.06 3.13
C LEU A 16 12.48 -15.82 4.26
N GLY A 17 11.24 -16.27 4.08
CA GLY A 17 10.16 -16.12 5.07
C GLY A 17 9.48 -14.75 5.09
N ILE A 18 9.78 -13.88 4.12
CA ILE A 18 9.24 -12.51 4.08
C ILE A 18 7.97 -12.48 3.22
N SER A 19 6.84 -12.15 3.84
CA SER A 19 5.57 -11.95 3.13
C SER A 19 5.60 -10.65 2.32
N SER A 20 4.98 -10.66 1.13
CA SER A 20 4.90 -9.49 0.26
C SER A 20 3.57 -9.42 -0.47
N VAL A 21 3.25 -8.25 -1.04
CA VAL A 21 1.97 -7.97 -1.69
C VAL A 21 2.17 -7.64 -3.16
N VAL A 22 1.49 -8.36 -4.05
CA VAL A 22 1.48 -8.14 -5.51
C VAL A 22 0.23 -7.35 -5.91
N SER A 23 0.38 -6.24 -6.63
CA SER A 23 -0.79 -5.60 -7.23
C SER A 23 -1.27 -6.40 -8.43
N ILE A 24 -2.56 -6.74 -8.48
CA ILE A 24 -3.13 -7.57 -9.54
C ILE A 24 -4.13 -6.83 -10.44
N ILE A 25 -4.07 -5.50 -10.49
CA ILE A 25 -4.97 -4.69 -11.30
C ILE A 25 -4.51 -4.58 -12.76
N GLU A 26 -3.21 -4.45 -13.00
CA GLU A 26 -2.64 -4.21 -14.34
C GLU A 26 -2.28 -5.56 -14.97
N ASP A 27 -3.15 -6.08 -15.84
CA ASP A 27 -3.01 -7.44 -16.37
C ASP A 27 -2.02 -7.56 -17.54
N GLU A 28 -1.69 -6.44 -18.21
CA GLU A 28 -0.72 -6.41 -19.31
C GLU A 28 0.70 -6.57 -18.77
N LEU A 29 1.04 -5.86 -17.71
CA LEU A 29 2.27 -6.00 -16.94
C LEU A 29 2.38 -7.40 -16.36
N ILE A 30 1.30 -7.94 -15.80
CA ILE A 30 1.27 -9.31 -15.27
C ILE A 30 1.63 -10.32 -16.36
N GLU A 31 1.00 -10.21 -17.53
CA GLU A 31 1.28 -11.13 -18.64
C GLU A 31 2.72 -11.04 -19.13
N ARG A 32 3.27 -9.81 -19.19
CA ARG A 32 4.66 -9.58 -19.59
C ARG A 32 5.65 -10.12 -18.55
N MET A 33 5.39 -9.92 -17.26
CA MET A 33 6.22 -10.46 -16.18
C MET A 33 6.08 -11.98 -16.06
N ARG A 34 4.91 -12.55 -16.33
CA ARG A 34 4.70 -14.00 -16.43
C ARG A 34 5.55 -14.60 -17.54
N ALA A 35 5.54 -14.02 -18.74
CA ALA A 35 6.38 -14.47 -19.85
C ALA A 35 7.88 -14.38 -19.52
N HIS A 36 8.31 -13.25 -18.93
CA HIS A 36 9.69 -13.06 -18.51
C HIS A 36 10.14 -14.10 -17.49
N HIS A 37 9.39 -14.27 -16.39
CA HIS A 37 9.76 -15.21 -15.33
C HIS A 37 9.63 -16.67 -15.76
N ALA A 38 8.68 -17.02 -16.62
CA ALA A 38 8.61 -18.36 -17.18
C ALA A 38 9.85 -18.67 -18.05
N ALA A 39 10.26 -17.73 -18.90
CA ALA A 39 11.47 -17.88 -19.72
C ALA A 39 12.75 -17.99 -18.88
N LEU A 40 12.91 -17.19 -17.82
CA LEU A 40 14.05 -17.27 -16.90
C LEU A 40 14.15 -18.59 -16.14
N ASN A 41 13.05 -19.35 -16.06
CA ASN A 41 12.93 -20.54 -15.24
C ASN A 41 12.65 -21.81 -16.06
N ASP A 42 12.82 -21.72 -17.38
CA ASP A 42 12.57 -22.78 -18.37
C ASP A 42 11.16 -23.41 -18.24
N GLU A 43 10.15 -22.62 -17.87
CA GLU A 43 8.75 -23.05 -17.80
C GLU A 43 8.00 -22.72 -19.10
N PRO A 44 7.09 -23.61 -19.56
CA PRO A 44 6.25 -23.32 -20.70
C PRO A 44 5.33 -22.12 -20.42
N CYS A 45 5.21 -21.22 -21.38
CA CYS A 45 4.40 -20.01 -21.26
C CYS A 45 3.60 -19.77 -22.55
N GLU A 46 2.38 -20.31 -22.60
CA GLU A 46 1.44 -19.96 -23.66
C GLU A 46 0.88 -18.56 -23.38
N ALA A 47 0.97 -17.67 -24.37
CA ALA A 47 0.44 -16.31 -24.26
C ALA A 47 -1.08 -16.34 -24.10
N ILE A 48 -1.62 -15.45 -23.26
CA ILE A 48 -3.06 -15.24 -23.11
C ILE A 48 -3.38 -13.89 -23.78
N PRO A 49 -3.87 -13.86 -25.02
CA PRO A 49 -4.09 -12.61 -25.75
C PRO A 49 -5.23 -11.79 -25.13
N LYS A 50 -5.13 -10.46 -25.18
CA LYS A 50 -6.17 -9.53 -24.70
C LYS A 50 -7.56 -9.77 -25.32
N PRO A 51 -7.70 -10.14 -26.61
CA PRO A 51 -9.00 -10.48 -27.18
C PRO A 51 -9.61 -11.79 -26.67
N SER A 52 -8.86 -12.61 -25.94
CA SER A 52 -9.37 -13.90 -25.48
C SER A 52 -10.43 -13.73 -24.38
N PRO A 53 -11.44 -14.62 -24.33
CA PRO A 53 -12.43 -14.60 -23.26
C PRO A 53 -11.77 -14.68 -21.88
N ASP A 54 -12.21 -13.81 -20.99
CA ASP A 54 -11.75 -13.70 -19.61
C ASP A 54 -10.22 -13.60 -19.45
N HIS A 55 -9.54 -12.96 -20.41
CA HIS A 55 -8.07 -12.89 -20.43
C HIS A 55 -7.50 -12.34 -19.12
N ARG A 56 -8.13 -11.33 -18.50
CA ARG A 56 -7.63 -10.70 -17.27
C ARG A 56 -7.56 -11.69 -16.12
N ALA A 57 -8.68 -12.36 -15.81
CA ALA A 57 -8.71 -13.35 -14.74
C ALA A 57 -7.72 -14.50 -15.05
N ARG A 58 -7.67 -14.97 -16.30
CA ARG A 58 -6.76 -16.04 -16.74
C ARG A 58 -5.28 -15.67 -16.61
N ARG A 59 -4.88 -14.45 -17.01
CA ARG A 59 -3.51 -13.93 -16.86
C ARG A 59 -3.10 -13.87 -15.40
N ILE A 60 -3.99 -13.36 -14.55
CA ILE A 60 -3.76 -13.25 -13.11
C ILE A 60 -3.65 -14.63 -12.47
N THR A 61 -4.58 -15.55 -12.75
CA THR A 61 -4.49 -16.95 -12.27
C THR A 61 -3.16 -17.58 -12.70
N ALA A 62 -2.84 -17.54 -14.00
CA ALA A 62 -1.63 -18.17 -14.53
C ALA A 62 -0.34 -17.59 -13.92
N TYR A 63 -0.31 -16.27 -13.66
CA TYR A 63 0.85 -15.63 -13.03
C TYR A 63 0.98 -16.01 -11.55
N LEU A 64 -0.11 -15.99 -10.79
CA LEU A 64 -0.10 -16.36 -9.38
C LEU A 64 0.27 -17.83 -9.17
N ASP A 65 -0.18 -18.72 -10.06
CA ASP A 65 0.20 -20.13 -10.05
C ASP A 65 1.69 -20.30 -10.38
N LEU A 66 2.23 -19.53 -11.33
CA LEU A 66 3.66 -19.49 -11.62
C LEU A 66 4.44 -19.02 -10.38
N LEU A 67 4.02 -17.92 -9.75
CA LEU A 67 4.66 -17.41 -8.54
C LEU A 67 4.68 -18.47 -7.42
N GLN A 68 3.58 -19.18 -7.22
CA GLN A 68 3.51 -20.24 -6.22
C GLN A 68 4.54 -21.34 -6.48
N ARG A 69 4.55 -21.91 -7.69
CA ARG A 69 5.47 -23.00 -8.05
C ARG A 69 6.93 -22.57 -7.89
N LEU A 70 7.28 -21.38 -8.35
CA LEU A 70 8.64 -20.87 -8.24
C LEU A 70 9.04 -20.59 -6.79
N VAL A 71 8.15 -20.05 -5.96
CA VAL A 71 8.42 -19.84 -4.52
C VAL A 71 8.59 -21.17 -3.79
N GLU A 72 7.74 -22.17 -4.07
CA GLU A 72 7.86 -23.51 -3.50
C GLU A 72 9.20 -24.16 -3.89
N ARG A 73 9.58 -24.06 -5.17
CA ARG A 73 10.88 -24.54 -5.67
C ARG A 73 12.06 -23.83 -5.01
N ASN A 74 12.02 -22.51 -4.92
CA ASN A 74 13.07 -21.72 -4.27
C ASN A 74 13.18 -22.06 -2.79
N THR A 75 12.06 -22.25 -2.10
CA THR A 75 12.04 -22.61 -0.68
C THR A 75 12.59 -24.02 -0.47
N ALA A 76 12.24 -24.98 -1.33
CA ALA A 76 12.79 -26.33 -1.29
C ALA A 76 14.32 -26.33 -1.47
N ARG A 77 14.84 -25.50 -2.39
CA ARG A 77 16.28 -25.32 -2.61
C ARG A 77 16.98 -24.74 -1.38
N VAL A 78 16.41 -23.72 -0.73
CA VAL A 78 16.94 -23.17 0.52
C VAL A 78 16.91 -24.22 1.63
N ARG A 79 15.82 -24.96 1.77
CA ARG A 79 15.71 -26.08 2.73
C ARG A 79 16.75 -27.17 2.47
N ALA A 80 17.12 -27.45 1.23
CA ALA A 80 18.11 -28.47 0.89
C ALA A 80 19.56 -28.03 1.10
N THR A 81 19.82 -26.72 1.24
CA THR A 81 21.17 -26.15 1.35
C THR A 81 21.65 -26.20 2.81
N PRO A 82 22.74 -26.94 3.15
CA PRO A 82 23.27 -27.00 4.52
C PRO A 82 23.59 -25.61 5.10
N LEU A 83 23.55 -25.48 6.43
CA LEU A 83 23.89 -24.22 7.09
C LEU A 83 25.40 -23.98 7.05
N ALA A 84 25.78 -22.95 6.30
CA ALA A 84 27.13 -22.45 6.21
C ALA A 84 27.11 -20.92 6.17
N PRO A 85 28.15 -20.23 6.67
CA PRO A 85 28.24 -18.78 6.55
C PRO A 85 28.07 -18.34 5.08
N GLY A 86 27.11 -17.45 4.84
CA GLY A 86 26.80 -16.95 3.49
C GLY A 86 25.86 -17.84 2.66
N SER A 87 25.41 -19.00 3.16
CA SER A 87 24.35 -19.76 2.49
C SER A 87 22.99 -19.06 2.63
N GLU A 88 22.07 -19.30 1.70
CA GLU A 88 20.71 -18.74 1.81
C GLU A 88 19.93 -19.35 2.98
N SER A 89 20.20 -20.60 3.35
CA SER A 89 19.61 -21.22 4.53
C SER A 89 20.06 -20.52 5.81
N ALA A 90 21.33 -20.13 5.92
CA ALA A 90 21.82 -19.27 6.99
C ALA A 90 21.18 -17.88 6.93
N LEU A 91 21.09 -17.27 5.75
CA LEU A 91 20.45 -15.96 5.55
C LEU A 91 19.00 -15.95 6.07
N TYR A 92 18.20 -17.00 5.81
CA TYR A 92 16.84 -17.12 6.35
C TYR A 92 16.82 -16.90 7.86
N PHE A 93 17.66 -17.60 8.61
CA PHE A 93 17.68 -17.52 10.07
C PHE A 93 18.32 -16.23 10.59
N GLU A 94 19.27 -15.66 9.85
CA GLU A 94 19.90 -14.37 10.17
C GLU A 94 18.92 -13.20 10.02
N LEU A 95 18.00 -13.28 9.04
CA LEU A 95 16.95 -12.29 8.83
C LEU A 95 15.82 -12.36 9.87
N LEU A 96 15.73 -13.40 10.70
CA LEU A 96 14.66 -13.50 11.71
C LEU A 96 14.79 -12.42 12.81
N PRO A 97 13.65 -12.09 13.47
CA PRO A 97 13.65 -11.19 14.62
C PRO A 97 14.65 -11.64 15.70
N PRO A 98 15.41 -10.70 16.29
CA PRO A 98 16.28 -10.95 17.43
C PRO A 98 15.54 -11.68 18.56
N GLY A 99 16.13 -12.76 19.07
CA GLY A 99 15.57 -13.52 20.20
C GLY A 99 14.42 -14.46 19.84
N SER A 100 13.99 -14.51 18.57
CA SER A 100 13.03 -15.53 18.13
C SER A 100 13.58 -16.95 18.34
N ARG A 101 12.69 -17.89 18.66
CA ARG A 101 13.07 -19.29 18.95
C ARG A 101 13.92 -19.92 17.85
N LEU A 102 13.56 -19.71 16.58
CA LEU A 102 14.30 -20.27 15.44
C LEU A 102 15.68 -19.62 15.28
N GLN A 103 15.82 -18.32 15.53
CA GLN A 103 17.13 -17.66 15.50
C GLN A 103 18.04 -18.18 16.64
N GLN A 104 17.49 -18.40 17.83
CA GLN A 104 18.25 -18.97 18.95
C GLN A 104 18.75 -20.38 18.64
N LEU A 105 17.87 -21.23 18.07
CA LEU A 105 18.25 -22.57 17.62
C LEU A 105 19.32 -22.52 16.53
N TYR A 106 19.22 -21.60 15.58
CA TYR A 106 20.26 -21.39 14.56
C TYR A 106 21.62 -21.09 15.18
N ARG A 107 21.70 -20.16 16.14
CA ARG A 107 22.96 -19.86 16.84
C ARG A 107 23.53 -21.06 17.58
N GLN A 108 22.67 -21.89 18.18
CA GLN A 108 23.10 -23.13 18.84
C GLN A 108 23.71 -24.10 17.83
N VAL A 109 23.03 -24.37 16.71
CA VAL A 109 23.54 -25.25 15.64
C VAL A 109 24.87 -24.75 15.08
N MET A 110 25.00 -23.44 14.86
CA MET A 110 26.23 -22.84 14.33
C MET A 110 27.40 -22.87 15.32
N ALA A 111 27.14 -23.05 16.62
CA ALA A 111 28.16 -23.18 17.66
C ALA A 111 28.59 -24.64 17.89
N MET A 112 27.90 -25.63 17.31
CA MET A 112 28.26 -27.05 17.44
C MET A 112 29.54 -27.37 16.65
N ALA A 113 30.34 -28.28 17.19
CA ALA A 113 31.48 -28.84 16.46
C ALA A 113 30.99 -29.61 15.21
N PRO A 114 31.78 -29.66 14.12
CA PRO A 114 31.48 -30.51 12.98
C PRO A 114 31.30 -31.98 13.39
N GLY A 115 30.23 -32.63 12.93
CA GLY A 115 29.94 -34.04 13.21
C GLY A 115 28.46 -34.39 13.01
N PRO A 116 28.10 -35.68 13.17
CA PRO A 116 26.74 -36.18 12.88
C PRO A 116 25.63 -35.48 13.67
N GLU A 117 25.90 -35.10 14.92
CA GLU A 117 24.93 -34.38 15.76
C GLU A 117 24.59 -33.00 15.19
N ARG A 118 25.61 -32.28 14.68
CA ARG A 118 25.39 -30.98 14.03
C ARG A 118 24.60 -31.16 12.74
N GLU A 119 24.93 -32.17 11.94
CA GLU A 119 24.23 -32.46 10.68
C GLU A 119 22.74 -32.76 10.91
N MET A 120 22.41 -33.56 11.93
CA MET A 120 21.02 -33.83 12.31
C MET A 120 20.30 -32.58 12.80
N ALA A 121 20.95 -31.75 13.63
CA ALA A 121 20.35 -30.52 14.15
C ALA A 121 20.15 -29.46 13.05
N ASP A 122 21.08 -29.37 12.12
CA ASP A 122 21.02 -28.54 10.91
C ASP A 122 19.82 -28.94 10.03
N GLU A 123 19.67 -30.24 9.72
CA GLU A 123 18.55 -30.75 8.93
C GLU A 123 17.20 -30.50 9.62
N ALA A 124 17.11 -30.81 10.92
CA ALA A 124 15.90 -30.58 11.70
C ALA A 124 15.52 -29.10 11.76
N LEU A 125 16.50 -28.19 11.79
CA LEU A 125 16.26 -26.75 11.78
C LEU A 125 15.81 -26.26 10.40
N ARG A 126 16.48 -26.68 9.32
CA ARG A 126 16.08 -26.33 7.94
C ARG A 126 14.68 -26.81 7.58
N ALA A 127 14.24 -27.94 8.12
CA ALA A 127 12.87 -28.43 7.94
C ALA A 127 11.79 -27.44 8.45
N ARG A 128 12.16 -26.48 9.31
CA ARG A 128 11.27 -25.44 9.85
C ARG A 128 11.21 -24.15 9.02
N ILE A 129 12.00 -24.03 7.95
CA ILE A 129 11.94 -22.89 7.03
C ILE A 129 10.57 -22.88 6.36
N THR A 130 9.87 -21.75 6.38
CA THR A 130 8.56 -21.59 5.72
C THR A 130 8.60 -20.40 4.77
N PRO A 131 7.95 -20.48 3.59
CA PRO A 131 7.90 -19.35 2.70
C PRO A 131 7.05 -18.21 3.28
N GLY A 132 7.40 -16.98 2.94
CA GLY A 132 6.53 -15.82 3.13
C GLY A 132 5.29 -15.89 2.25
N ALA A 133 4.21 -15.23 2.67
CA ALA A 133 2.95 -15.20 1.93
C ALA A 133 3.06 -14.38 0.63
N ILE A 134 2.29 -14.80 -0.38
CA ILE A 134 2.12 -14.11 -1.67
C ILE A 134 0.77 -13.42 -1.66
N ASP A 135 0.63 -12.38 -0.84
CA ASP A 135 -0.62 -11.62 -0.75
C ASP A 135 -0.84 -10.82 -2.04
N VAL A 136 -2.09 -10.49 -2.34
CA VAL A 136 -2.44 -9.68 -3.52
C VAL A 136 -3.18 -8.42 -3.12
N ASN A 137 -3.09 -7.35 -3.91
CA ASN A 137 -3.83 -6.11 -3.68
C ASN A 137 -4.72 -5.76 -4.88
N ILE A 138 -5.98 -5.44 -4.56
CA ILE A 138 -6.98 -4.91 -5.50
C ILE A 138 -7.45 -3.54 -5.00
N MET A 139 -7.60 -2.59 -5.93
CA MET A 139 -8.25 -1.31 -5.67
C MET A 139 -9.75 -1.47 -5.93
N ALA A 140 -10.53 -1.72 -4.88
CA ALA A 140 -11.91 -2.20 -5.02
C ALA A 140 -12.85 -1.22 -5.75
N LYS A 141 -12.60 0.09 -5.67
CA LYS A 141 -13.43 1.11 -6.36
C LYS A 141 -13.10 1.31 -7.84
N ILE A 142 -11.97 0.83 -8.32
CA ILE A 142 -11.56 1.00 -9.71
C ILE A 142 -12.03 -0.23 -10.48
N ASP A 143 -13.27 -0.17 -10.96
CA ASP A 143 -13.99 -1.31 -11.51
C ASP A 143 -14.85 -0.89 -12.72
N PRO A 144 -14.22 -0.36 -13.79
CA PRO A 144 -14.92 0.10 -14.98
C PRO A 144 -15.65 -1.05 -15.69
N VAL A 145 -16.75 -0.70 -16.34
CA VAL A 145 -17.54 -1.63 -17.15
C VAL A 145 -16.78 -1.92 -18.44
N ASN A 146 -16.47 -3.20 -18.65
CA ASN A 146 -15.84 -3.67 -19.88
C ASN A 146 -16.90 -3.98 -20.95
N HIS A 147 -16.51 -3.89 -22.21
CA HIS A 147 -17.40 -4.09 -23.35
C HIS A 147 -16.87 -5.21 -24.25
N GLY A 148 -17.77 -5.97 -24.85
CA GLY A 148 -17.46 -6.99 -25.84
C GLY A 148 -16.98 -6.40 -27.18
N PRO A 149 -16.54 -7.26 -28.12
CA PRO A 149 -16.11 -6.82 -29.46
C PRO A 149 -17.21 -6.09 -30.26
N ASP A 150 -18.47 -6.37 -29.95
CA ASP A 150 -19.68 -5.74 -30.49
C ASP A 150 -20.02 -4.40 -29.82
N GLY A 151 -19.26 -4.00 -28.79
CA GLY A 151 -19.50 -2.80 -28.01
C GLY A 151 -20.59 -2.94 -26.94
N VAL A 152 -21.10 -4.15 -26.69
CA VAL A 152 -22.10 -4.41 -25.66
C VAL A 152 -21.43 -4.52 -24.28
N PRO A 153 -21.97 -3.87 -23.22
CA PRO A 153 -21.46 -4.05 -21.86
C PRO A 153 -21.44 -5.52 -21.43
N LEU A 154 -20.29 -5.97 -20.92
CA LEU A 154 -20.16 -7.30 -20.33
C LEU A 154 -20.78 -7.33 -18.92
N PRO A 155 -21.15 -8.51 -18.41
CA PRO A 155 -21.60 -8.66 -17.02
C PRO A 155 -20.58 -8.12 -16.01
N ASP A 156 -21.07 -7.71 -14.83
CA ASP A 156 -20.26 -7.07 -13.78
C ASP A 156 -18.99 -7.85 -13.41
N GLU A 157 -19.05 -9.19 -13.44
CA GLU A 157 -17.91 -10.06 -13.16
C GLU A 157 -16.72 -9.87 -14.12
N PHE A 158 -16.92 -9.25 -15.28
CA PHE A 158 -15.85 -8.90 -16.21
C PHE A 158 -15.27 -7.51 -15.97
N CYS A 159 -15.78 -6.72 -15.02
CA CYS A 159 -15.16 -5.46 -14.60
C CYS A 159 -13.78 -5.72 -13.97
N ASP A 160 -12.87 -4.74 -14.05
CA ASP A 160 -11.45 -4.96 -13.76
C ASP A 160 -11.15 -5.50 -12.36
N ALA A 161 -11.77 -4.95 -11.31
CA ALA A 161 -11.52 -5.39 -9.93
C ALA A 161 -12.16 -6.76 -9.68
N MET A 162 -13.33 -7.02 -10.26
CA MET A 162 -14.01 -8.31 -10.16
C MET A 162 -13.26 -9.43 -10.90
N ALA A 163 -12.79 -9.17 -12.12
CA ALA A 163 -11.98 -10.11 -12.89
C ALA A 163 -10.61 -10.36 -12.23
N ALA A 164 -9.98 -9.32 -11.67
CA ALA A 164 -8.75 -9.48 -10.90
C ALA A 164 -8.97 -10.35 -9.66
N PHE A 165 -10.05 -10.10 -8.92
CA PHE A 165 -10.43 -10.91 -7.77
C PHE A 165 -10.70 -12.36 -8.16
N ARG A 166 -11.46 -12.62 -9.24
CA ARG A 166 -11.70 -13.97 -9.76
C ARG A 166 -10.39 -14.67 -10.10
N GLY A 167 -9.46 -13.95 -10.76
CA GLY A 167 -8.14 -14.48 -11.07
C GLY A 167 -7.38 -14.96 -9.83
N PHE A 168 -7.41 -14.18 -8.74
CA PHE A 168 -6.85 -14.59 -7.46
C PHE A 168 -7.61 -15.75 -6.80
N ALA A 169 -8.94 -15.68 -6.78
CA ALA A 169 -9.80 -16.70 -6.18
C ALA A 169 -9.58 -18.07 -6.83
N ASN A 170 -9.42 -18.11 -8.16
CA ASN A 170 -9.19 -19.32 -8.94
C ASN A 170 -7.74 -19.81 -8.95
N SER A 171 -6.78 -19.01 -8.48
CA SER A 171 -5.37 -19.41 -8.39
C SER A 171 -5.16 -20.48 -7.32
N THR A 172 -4.06 -21.22 -7.42
CA THR A 172 -3.68 -22.25 -6.47
C THR A 172 -3.25 -21.70 -5.10
N LEU A 173 -2.98 -20.39 -5.01
CA LEU A 173 -2.44 -19.74 -3.82
C LEU A 173 -3.29 -19.95 -2.57
N SER A 174 -2.65 -20.23 -1.43
CA SER A 174 -3.28 -20.13 -0.11
C SER A 174 -2.76 -18.85 0.55
N SER A 175 -3.52 -17.76 0.43
CA SER A 175 -3.02 -16.40 0.66
C SER A 175 -4.15 -15.40 0.93
N ALA A 176 -3.82 -14.12 1.14
CA ALA A 176 -4.79 -13.08 1.39
C ALA A 176 -4.93 -12.06 0.23
N VAL A 177 -6.14 -11.52 0.08
CA VAL A 177 -6.40 -10.33 -0.73
C VAL A 177 -6.53 -9.10 0.16
N VAL A 178 -5.74 -8.08 -0.14
CA VAL A 178 -5.82 -6.74 0.43
C VAL A 178 -6.83 -5.93 -0.40
N LEU A 179 -7.95 -5.58 0.23
CA LEU A 179 -8.94 -4.69 -0.34
C LEU A 179 -8.61 -3.25 0.03
N SER A 180 -8.27 -2.47 -0.99
CA SER A 180 -7.85 -1.07 -0.87
C SER A 180 -8.79 -0.12 -1.62
N ALA A 181 -8.64 1.18 -1.39
CA ALA A 181 -9.42 2.25 -2.03
C ALA A 181 -10.93 2.24 -1.70
N GLY A 182 -11.33 1.62 -0.58
CA GLY A 182 -12.68 1.70 -0.01
C GLY A 182 -13.67 0.64 -0.52
N TYR A 183 -14.91 0.74 -0.05
CA TYR A 183 -15.95 -0.27 -0.27
C TYR A 183 -16.49 -0.32 -1.72
N ASN A 184 -16.64 -1.54 -2.27
CA ASN A 184 -17.38 -1.83 -3.50
C ASN A 184 -18.43 -2.93 -3.20
N PRO A 185 -19.74 -2.61 -3.23
CA PRO A 185 -20.81 -3.58 -2.97
C PRO A 185 -20.79 -4.82 -3.86
N ARG A 186 -20.51 -4.65 -5.16
CA ARG A 186 -20.50 -5.76 -6.14
C ARG A 186 -19.41 -6.75 -5.80
N LEU A 187 -18.19 -6.24 -5.56
CA LEU A 187 -17.06 -7.07 -5.17
C LEU A 187 -17.32 -7.81 -3.85
N TYR A 188 -17.89 -7.15 -2.84
CA TYR A 188 -18.16 -7.78 -1.54
C TYR A 188 -19.20 -8.90 -1.63
N ASN A 189 -20.23 -8.72 -2.47
CA ASN A 189 -21.18 -9.78 -2.77
C ASN A 189 -20.51 -10.95 -3.51
N TYR A 190 -19.57 -10.64 -4.40
CA TYR A 190 -18.89 -11.62 -5.21
C TYR A 190 -17.93 -12.50 -4.40
N ILE A 191 -17.22 -11.94 -3.41
CA ILE A 191 -16.30 -12.70 -2.53
C ILE A 191 -17.00 -13.91 -1.90
N ALA A 192 -18.23 -13.71 -1.41
CA ALA A 192 -19.00 -14.75 -0.72
C ALA A 192 -19.44 -15.91 -1.63
N GLN A 193 -19.31 -15.78 -2.95
CA GLN A 193 -19.62 -16.85 -3.91
C GLN A 193 -18.49 -17.89 -4.03
N PHE A 194 -17.30 -17.59 -3.50
CA PHE A 194 -16.13 -18.46 -3.61
C PHE A 194 -15.91 -19.24 -2.31
N ALA A 195 -15.98 -20.56 -2.40
CA ALA A 195 -15.89 -21.46 -1.24
C ALA A 195 -14.59 -21.29 -0.44
N ASP A 196 -13.47 -20.98 -1.11
CA ASP A 196 -12.17 -20.83 -0.46
C ASP A 196 -12.08 -19.63 0.51
N PHE A 197 -13.05 -18.71 0.48
CA PHE A 197 -13.18 -17.58 1.41
C PHE A 197 -14.12 -17.86 2.59
N LEU A 198 -14.74 -19.04 2.61
CA LEU A 198 -15.58 -19.53 3.69
C LEU A 198 -14.81 -20.65 4.45
N PRO A 199 -15.10 -20.90 5.73
CA PRO A 199 -14.42 -21.98 6.44
C PRO A 199 -14.71 -23.35 5.82
N ASP A 200 -13.71 -24.22 5.82
CA ASP A 200 -13.88 -25.65 5.60
C ASP A 200 -14.49 -26.34 6.83
N ALA A 201 -14.62 -27.67 6.79
CA ALA A 201 -15.21 -28.46 7.89
C ALA A 201 -14.42 -28.33 9.20
N GLU A 202 -13.11 -28.04 9.10
CA GLU A 202 -12.21 -27.80 10.22
C GLU A 202 -12.15 -26.33 10.64
N GLY A 203 -12.96 -25.45 10.04
CA GLY A 203 -12.99 -24.02 10.35
C GLY A 203 -11.82 -23.22 9.77
N LYS A 204 -11.06 -23.78 8.80
CA LYS A 204 -9.89 -23.14 8.20
C LYS A 204 -10.23 -22.41 6.91
N LEU A 205 -9.45 -21.37 6.63
CA LEU A 205 -9.58 -20.54 5.43
C LEU A 205 -8.38 -20.76 4.52
N ARG A 206 -8.66 -21.05 3.24
CA ARG A 206 -7.64 -21.10 2.19
C ARG A 206 -7.33 -19.71 1.63
N LYS A 207 -8.35 -18.87 1.43
CA LYS A 207 -8.20 -17.49 0.98
C LYS A 207 -8.69 -16.55 2.09
N LYS A 208 -7.91 -15.51 2.36
CA LYS A 208 -8.17 -14.57 3.47
C LYS A 208 -8.47 -13.17 2.95
N VAL A 209 -9.19 -12.38 3.73
CA VAL A 209 -9.44 -10.96 3.45
C VAL A 209 -8.66 -10.09 4.42
N ILE A 210 -7.93 -9.12 3.87
CA ILE A 210 -7.28 -8.02 4.60
C ILE A 210 -7.98 -6.72 4.22
N LEU A 211 -8.50 -6.00 5.20
CA LEU A 211 -9.10 -4.69 5.00
C LEU A 211 -8.13 -3.57 5.35
N LYS A 212 -7.80 -2.75 4.35
CA LYS A 212 -7.04 -1.52 4.55
C LYS A 212 -7.99 -0.43 5.07
N VAL A 213 -7.76 0.06 6.27
CA VAL A 213 -8.70 0.95 6.99
C VAL A 213 -8.01 2.20 7.53
N SER A 214 -8.78 3.27 7.62
CA SER A 214 -8.34 4.58 8.13
C SER A 214 -8.65 4.80 9.61
N ASP A 215 -9.64 4.07 10.15
CA ASP A 215 -10.16 4.25 11.51
C ASP A 215 -11.02 3.05 11.94
N LEU A 216 -11.35 2.97 13.23
CA LEU A 216 -12.13 1.87 13.80
C LEU A 216 -13.55 1.79 13.21
N ARG A 217 -14.17 2.93 12.92
CA ARG A 217 -15.52 2.98 12.33
C ARG A 217 -15.55 2.33 10.96
N SER A 218 -14.55 2.63 10.11
CA SER A 218 -14.38 2.04 8.78
C SER A 218 -14.20 0.52 8.88
N ALA A 219 -13.40 0.05 9.85
CA ALA A 219 -13.23 -1.38 10.13
C ALA A 219 -14.54 -2.05 10.56
N GLN A 220 -15.27 -1.46 11.52
CA GLN A 220 -16.56 -1.98 11.98
C GLN A 220 -17.59 -2.08 10.85
N VAL A 221 -17.74 -1.01 10.06
CA VAL A 221 -18.72 -0.97 8.96
C VAL A 221 -18.38 -2.01 7.90
N GLN A 222 -17.14 -2.03 7.40
CA GLN A 222 -16.76 -2.95 6.33
C GLN A 222 -16.67 -4.40 6.81
N GLY A 223 -16.20 -4.62 8.05
CA GLY A 223 -16.18 -5.93 8.70
C GLY A 223 -17.58 -6.51 8.81
N ARG A 224 -18.55 -5.74 9.31
CA ARG A 224 -19.96 -6.17 9.39
C ARG A 224 -20.55 -6.52 8.03
N LEU A 225 -20.21 -5.74 6.99
CA LEU A 225 -20.70 -6.01 5.63
C LEU A 225 -20.21 -7.35 5.08
N LEU A 226 -18.98 -7.76 5.38
CA LEU A 226 -18.44 -9.07 5.00
C LEU A 226 -18.95 -10.19 5.91
N ALA A 227 -19.02 -9.94 7.22
CA ALA A 227 -19.52 -10.92 8.18
C ALA A 227 -20.99 -11.30 7.89
N LYS A 228 -21.81 -10.33 7.47
CA LYS A 228 -23.19 -10.56 6.99
C LYS A 228 -23.29 -11.41 5.71
N LYS A 229 -22.15 -11.85 5.17
CA LYS A 229 -22.03 -12.75 4.02
C LYS A 229 -21.29 -14.05 4.36
N GLY A 230 -20.99 -14.27 5.65
CA GLY A 230 -20.17 -15.40 6.10
C GLY A 230 -18.68 -15.26 5.81
N VAL A 231 -18.21 -14.09 5.39
CA VAL A 231 -16.80 -13.84 5.04
C VAL A 231 -16.05 -13.24 6.21
N TRP A 232 -14.97 -13.89 6.64
CA TRP A 232 -14.13 -13.45 7.74
C TRP A 232 -13.06 -12.44 7.31
N VAL A 233 -12.89 -11.38 8.09
CA VAL A 233 -11.77 -10.44 7.94
C VAL A 233 -10.63 -10.91 8.83
N SER A 234 -9.56 -11.40 8.20
CA SER A 234 -8.39 -11.96 8.90
C SER A 234 -7.41 -10.88 9.39
N GLU A 235 -7.39 -9.71 8.76
CA GLU A 235 -6.53 -8.60 9.15
C GLU A 235 -7.19 -7.24 8.87
N PHE A 236 -7.11 -6.34 9.86
CA PHE A 236 -7.32 -4.91 9.68
C PHE A 236 -5.95 -4.23 9.60
N ARG A 237 -5.63 -3.68 8.43
CA ARG A 237 -4.38 -2.98 8.16
C ARG A 237 -4.60 -1.48 8.23
N ILE A 238 -4.20 -0.89 9.34
CA ILE A 238 -4.34 0.54 9.64
C ILE A 238 -3.23 1.29 8.92
N GLU A 239 -3.61 2.34 8.22
CA GLU A 239 -2.68 3.23 7.54
C GLU A 239 -2.77 4.66 8.02
N SER A 240 -1.60 5.29 8.18
CA SER A 240 -1.55 6.74 8.24
C SER A 240 -2.17 7.33 6.96
N GLY A 241 -3.13 8.25 7.15
CA GLY A 241 -3.84 8.89 6.04
C GLY A 241 -2.93 9.74 5.15
N LEU A 242 -1.89 10.36 5.71
CA LEU A 242 -1.00 11.28 5.00
C LEU A 242 0.48 10.90 5.04
N ASN A 243 0.93 10.01 5.93
CA ASN A 243 2.36 9.66 6.05
C ASN A 243 2.75 8.35 5.29
N CYS A 244 1.80 7.74 4.60
CA CYS A 244 2.03 6.65 3.65
C CYS A 244 2.49 7.18 2.27
N GLY A 245 3.06 6.30 1.44
CA GLY A 245 3.25 6.58 0.02
C GLY A 245 2.01 6.25 -0.81
N GLY A 246 1.91 6.77 -2.04
CA GLY A 246 0.78 6.57 -2.94
C GLY A 246 -0.37 7.55 -2.70
N HIS A 247 -1.62 7.07 -2.85
CA HIS A 247 -2.81 7.87 -2.55
C HIS A 247 -2.84 8.26 -1.09
N ALA A 248 -3.12 9.53 -0.84
CA ALA A 248 -3.23 10.08 0.51
C ALA A 248 -4.70 10.42 0.79
N PHE A 249 -5.16 10.01 1.97
CA PHE A 249 -6.52 10.19 2.44
C PHE A 249 -6.46 10.93 3.77
N ALA A 250 -6.50 12.26 3.71
CA ALA A 250 -6.71 13.05 4.93
C ALA A 250 -8.07 12.66 5.51
N THR A 251 -8.07 12.04 6.69
CA THR A 251 -9.28 11.92 7.50
C THR A 251 -9.75 13.32 7.90
N ASP A 252 -10.88 13.43 8.59
CA ASP A 252 -11.30 14.71 9.17
C ASP A 252 -10.45 15.05 10.42
N GLY A 253 -9.12 15.05 10.30
CA GLY A 253 -8.17 15.41 11.37
C GLY A 253 -7.85 14.30 12.37
N LEU A 254 -8.29 13.05 12.13
CA LEU A 254 -7.98 11.91 13.01
C LEU A 254 -6.54 11.42 12.77
N LEU A 255 -5.71 11.53 13.81
CA LEU A 255 -4.31 11.09 13.80
C LEU A 255 -4.18 9.59 14.11
N MET A 256 -3.09 8.98 13.63
CA MET A 256 -2.87 7.53 13.74
C MET A 256 -2.78 7.05 15.20
N GLY A 257 -2.20 7.82 16.11
CA GLY A 257 -2.08 7.42 17.52
C GLY A 257 -3.43 7.16 18.21
N PRO A 258 -4.37 8.12 18.21
CA PRO A 258 -5.73 7.90 18.70
C PRO A 258 -6.45 6.75 18.00
N ILE A 259 -6.30 6.61 16.68
CA ILE A 259 -6.89 5.49 15.93
C ILE A 259 -6.36 4.15 16.46
N LEU A 260 -5.05 4.02 16.66
CA LEU A 260 -4.45 2.80 17.20
C LEU A 260 -4.91 2.53 18.63
N GLN A 261 -5.09 3.57 19.44
CA GLN A 261 -5.66 3.45 20.79
C GLN A 261 -7.07 2.86 20.75
N ASP A 262 -7.94 3.39 19.88
CA ASP A 262 -9.30 2.87 19.70
C ASP A 262 -9.28 1.39 19.33
N PHE A 263 -8.39 0.97 18.41
CA PHE A 263 -8.26 -0.43 18.05
C PHE A 263 -7.75 -1.29 19.20
N ALA A 264 -6.76 -0.83 19.96
CA ALA A 264 -6.23 -1.56 21.12
C ALA A 264 -7.32 -1.85 22.15
N GLU A 265 -8.17 -0.87 22.43
CA GLU A 265 -9.28 -0.97 23.40
C GLU A 265 -10.43 -1.86 22.89
N HIS A 266 -10.75 -1.80 21.59
CA HIS A 266 -11.96 -2.42 21.05
C HIS A 266 -11.72 -3.71 20.25
N ARG A 267 -10.47 -4.16 20.09
CA ARG A 267 -10.12 -5.33 19.24
C ARG A 267 -10.93 -6.58 19.55
N SER A 268 -11.07 -6.93 20.83
CA SER A 268 -11.75 -8.16 21.25
C SER A 268 -13.25 -8.09 21.00
N ALA A 269 -13.85 -6.92 21.24
CA ALA A 269 -15.28 -6.69 20.99
C ALA A 269 -15.59 -6.75 19.48
N LEU A 270 -14.74 -6.13 18.65
CA LEU A 270 -14.86 -6.20 17.19
C LEU A 270 -14.76 -7.63 16.68
N ALA A 271 -13.74 -8.39 17.11
CA ALA A 271 -13.53 -9.75 16.67
C ALA A 271 -14.72 -10.66 17.04
N LEU A 272 -15.21 -10.55 18.27
CA LEU A 272 -16.35 -11.33 18.75
C LEU A 272 -17.63 -11.00 17.98
N GLU A 273 -17.91 -9.72 17.75
CA GLU A 273 -19.08 -9.27 16.99
C GLU A 273 -19.08 -9.87 15.57
N LEU A 274 -17.94 -9.76 14.88
CA LEU A 274 -17.80 -10.28 13.52
C LEU A 274 -17.91 -11.81 13.48
N TYR A 275 -17.38 -12.50 14.48
CA TYR A 275 -17.41 -13.95 14.58
C TYR A 275 -18.83 -14.47 14.74
N THR A 276 -19.58 -13.90 15.71
CA THR A 276 -20.98 -14.25 15.93
C THR A 276 -21.79 -14.03 14.66
N THR A 277 -21.66 -12.87 14.03
CA THR A 277 -22.38 -12.55 12.79
C THR A 277 -22.00 -13.51 11.65
N CYS A 278 -20.72 -13.84 11.47
CA CYS A 278 -20.26 -14.80 10.45
C CYS A 278 -20.91 -16.17 10.66
N ASN A 279 -20.83 -16.71 11.87
CA ASN A 279 -21.33 -18.05 12.16
C ASN A 279 -22.85 -18.15 12.06
N GLU A 280 -23.59 -17.11 12.46
CA GLU A 280 -25.05 -17.04 12.26
C GLU A 280 -25.42 -17.14 10.77
N VAL A 281 -24.72 -16.38 9.92
CA VAL A 281 -24.96 -16.39 8.47
C VAL A 281 -24.54 -17.71 7.84
N LEU A 282 -23.36 -18.23 8.19
CA LEU A 282 -22.85 -19.50 7.68
C LEU A 282 -23.79 -20.67 8.02
N ALA A 283 -24.27 -20.73 9.28
CA ALA A 283 -25.24 -21.72 9.72
C ALA A 283 -26.56 -21.61 8.94
N GLY A 284 -27.07 -20.38 8.76
CA GLY A 284 -28.28 -20.13 7.97
C GLY A 284 -28.15 -20.52 6.49
N LEU A 285 -26.94 -20.47 5.94
CA LEU A 285 -26.62 -20.91 4.57
C LEU A 285 -26.29 -22.41 4.45
N GLY A 286 -26.31 -23.16 5.56
CA GLY A 286 -25.91 -24.57 5.58
C GLY A 286 -24.43 -24.80 5.23
N LYS A 287 -23.57 -23.82 5.51
CA LYS A 287 -22.11 -23.90 5.32
C LYS A 287 -21.44 -24.33 6.62
N ALA A 288 -20.17 -24.75 6.53
CA ALA A 288 -19.37 -24.96 7.73
C ALA A 288 -19.23 -23.64 8.50
N VAL A 289 -19.06 -23.76 9.82
CA VAL A 289 -18.92 -22.64 10.74
C VAL A 289 -17.53 -22.67 11.37
N PHE A 290 -17.07 -21.53 11.85
CA PHE A 290 -15.85 -21.49 12.66
C PHE A 290 -16.11 -22.16 14.01
N GLN A 291 -15.30 -23.16 14.35
CA GLN A 291 -15.41 -23.90 15.62
C GLN A 291 -14.85 -23.09 16.80
N GLU A 292 -13.83 -22.28 16.50
CA GLU A 292 -13.17 -21.37 17.44
C GLU A 292 -13.02 -20.01 16.77
N LEU A 293 -12.87 -18.95 17.57
CA LEU A 293 -12.60 -17.60 17.07
C LEU A 293 -11.31 -17.60 16.23
N PRO A 294 -11.36 -17.38 14.91
CA PRO A 294 -10.16 -17.37 14.11
C PRO A 294 -9.30 -16.16 14.49
N GLN A 295 -7.98 -16.28 14.30
CA GLN A 295 -7.09 -15.15 14.55
C GLN A 295 -7.48 -13.95 13.66
N GLN A 296 -7.63 -12.78 14.28
CA GLN A 296 -7.81 -11.50 13.61
C GLN A 296 -6.64 -10.58 13.97
N ARG A 297 -5.88 -10.21 12.94
CA ARG A 297 -4.70 -9.36 13.09
C ARG A 297 -5.08 -7.89 12.97
N ILE A 298 -4.41 -7.05 13.74
CA ILE A 298 -4.40 -5.60 13.58
C ILE A 298 -2.96 -5.21 13.27
N THR A 299 -2.72 -4.65 12.09
CA THR A 299 -1.38 -4.23 11.66
C THR A 299 -1.37 -2.73 11.38
N ALA A 300 -0.20 -2.10 11.49
CA ALA A 300 -0.05 -0.66 11.34
C ALA A 300 1.04 -0.31 10.33
N GLN A 301 0.81 0.69 9.48
CA GLN A 301 1.82 1.19 8.56
C GLN A 301 1.66 2.68 8.26
N GLY A 302 2.74 3.30 7.81
CA GLY A 302 2.78 4.71 7.44
C GLY A 302 3.83 5.47 8.24
N GLY A 303 4.89 5.88 7.55
CA GLY A 303 5.93 6.72 8.14
C GLY A 303 6.84 6.07 9.20
N ILE A 304 6.72 4.77 9.47
CA ILE A 304 7.65 4.04 10.33
C ILE A 304 9.05 4.13 9.71
N GLY A 305 10.03 4.58 10.50
CA GLY A 305 11.38 4.85 10.02
C GLY A 305 12.49 4.28 10.90
N THR A 306 12.21 3.87 12.14
CA THR A 306 13.23 3.33 13.07
C THR A 306 12.74 2.07 13.79
N ALA A 307 13.67 1.26 14.28
CA ALA A 307 13.35 0.11 15.13
C ALA A 307 12.63 0.49 16.44
N ALA A 308 12.92 1.68 16.98
CA ALA A 308 12.25 2.18 18.18
C ALA A 308 10.78 2.49 17.92
N GLU A 309 10.46 3.12 16.78
CA GLU A 309 9.07 3.37 16.36
C GLU A 309 8.31 2.05 16.12
N ASP A 310 8.96 1.08 15.47
CA ASP A 310 8.40 -0.25 15.22
C ASP A 310 8.04 -0.97 16.53
N ARG A 311 9.01 -1.07 17.45
CA ARG A 311 8.83 -1.68 18.76
C ARG A 311 7.76 -0.95 19.58
N PHE A 312 7.74 0.37 19.55
CA PHE A 312 6.73 1.16 20.24
C PHE A 312 5.31 0.81 19.77
N LEU A 313 5.08 0.65 18.46
CA LEU A 313 3.77 0.23 17.94
C LEU A 313 3.37 -1.17 18.44
N LEU A 314 4.32 -2.11 18.46
CA LEU A 314 4.09 -3.48 18.91
C LEU A 314 3.80 -3.55 20.42
N GLU A 315 4.57 -2.84 21.24
CA GLU A 315 4.51 -2.94 22.70
C GLU A 315 3.41 -2.06 23.31
N HIS A 316 3.25 -0.82 22.83
CA HIS A 316 2.29 0.12 23.41
C HIS A 316 0.86 -0.11 22.87
N TYR A 317 0.72 -0.23 21.55
CA TYR A 317 -0.60 -0.41 20.92
C TYR A 317 -0.99 -1.88 20.71
N GLY A 318 -0.06 -2.82 20.93
CA GLY A 318 -0.36 -4.26 20.81
C GLY A 318 -0.71 -4.70 19.38
N VAL A 319 -0.20 -3.99 18.36
CA VAL A 319 -0.42 -4.39 16.96
C VAL A 319 0.32 -5.70 16.67
N ASP A 320 -0.25 -6.54 15.82
CA ASP A 320 0.29 -7.86 15.47
C ASP A 320 1.39 -7.80 14.39
N GLY A 321 1.76 -6.60 13.95
CA GLY A 321 2.82 -6.37 12.97
C GLY A 321 2.77 -4.98 12.34
N THR A 322 3.88 -4.62 11.71
CA THR A 322 4.09 -3.32 11.06
C THR A 322 4.41 -3.48 9.58
N GLY A 323 4.00 -2.50 8.77
CA GLY A 323 4.27 -2.46 7.33
C GLY A 323 5.34 -1.44 6.97
N TRP A 324 6.38 -1.90 6.26
CA TRP A 324 7.48 -1.07 5.75
C TRP A 324 7.40 -0.97 4.23
N GLY A 325 6.95 0.19 3.73
CA GLY A 325 6.75 0.42 2.30
C GLY A 325 7.91 1.19 1.67
N SER A 326 7.85 2.52 1.73
CA SER A 326 8.77 3.39 0.99
C SER A 326 10.27 3.13 1.20
N PRO A 327 10.75 2.76 2.41
CA PRO A 327 12.17 2.39 2.58
C PRO A 327 12.62 1.23 1.69
N PHE A 328 11.73 0.27 1.39
CA PHE A 328 12.06 -0.86 0.50
C PHE A 328 12.22 -0.46 -0.98
N LEU A 329 11.83 0.76 -1.37
CA LEU A 329 12.14 1.29 -2.71
C LEU A 329 13.65 1.48 -2.91
N LEU A 330 14.44 1.54 -1.82
CA LEU A 330 15.90 1.61 -1.83
C LEU A 330 16.58 0.24 -1.70
N VAL A 331 15.81 -0.85 -1.83
CA VAL A 331 16.28 -2.25 -1.69
C VAL A 331 16.09 -2.99 -3.01
N PRO A 332 17.09 -2.98 -3.92
CA PRO A 332 16.98 -3.56 -5.26
C PRO A 332 16.76 -5.08 -5.25
N GLU A 333 17.17 -5.74 -4.16
CA GLU A 333 16.97 -7.17 -3.89
C GLU A 333 15.49 -7.51 -3.63
N ALA A 334 14.65 -6.53 -3.27
CA ALA A 334 13.24 -6.75 -2.96
C ALA A 334 12.29 -6.10 -3.97
N THR A 335 12.65 -4.97 -4.57
CA THR A 335 11.74 -4.15 -5.39
C THR A 335 12.25 -3.90 -6.81
N ASN A 336 11.37 -3.44 -7.71
CA ASN A 336 11.70 -3.10 -9.10
C ASN A 336 11.82 -1.60 -9.37
N VAL A 337 12.64 -0.90 -8.58
CA VAL A 337 13.03 0.46 -8.91
C VAL A 337 14.21 0.41 -9.89
N ASP A 338 14.14 1.18 -10.98
CA ASP A 338 15.22 1.30 -11.96
C ASP A 338 16.39 2.12 -11.41
N GLU A 339 17.57 1.97 -12.00
CA GLU A 339 18.80 2.59 -11.50
C GLU A 339 18.74 4.12 -11.48
N ALA A 340 18.13 4.75 -12.50
CA ALA A 340 18.02 6.20 -12.57
C ALA A 340 17.14 6.74 -11.43
N THR A 341 15.99 6.09 -11.19
CA THR A 341 15.10 6.45 -10.08
C THR A 341 15.75 6.19 -8.72
N LEU A 342 16.49 5.09 -8.54
CA LEU A 342 17.25 4.83 -7.30
C LEU A 342 18.25 5.95 -7.00
N HIS A 343 19.03 6.36 -8.01
CA HIS A 343 19.99 7.45 -7.87
C HIS A 343 19.30 8.78 -7.51
N GLN A 344 18.12 9.06 -8.07
CA GLN A 344 17.35 10.26 -7.70
C GLN A 344 16.88 10.19 -6.24
N LEU A 345 16.38 9.04 -5.77
CA LEU A 345 15.91 8.88 -4.40
C LEU A 345 17.02 9.08 -3.37
N THR A 346 18.24 8.60 -3.62
CA THR A 346 19.36 8.77 -2.67
C THR A 346 19.83 10.21 -2.51
N HIS A 347 19.52 11.08 -3.48
CA HIS A 347 19.86 12.50 -3.47
C HIS A 347 18.65 13.40 -3.16
N ALA A 348 17.50 12.81 -2.87
CA ALA A 348 16.27 13.53 -2.64
C ALA A 348 16.31 14.34 -1.34
N ARG A 349 15.65 15.50 -1.36
CA ARG A 349 15.46 16.38 -0.21
C ARG A 349 14.00 16.35 0.22
N PRO A 350 13.67 16.76 1.46
CA PRO A 350 12.28 16.81 1.91
C PRO A 350 11.32 17.55 0.97
N GLY A 351 11.77 18.63 0.29
CA GLY A 351 10.97 19.40 -0.66
C GLY A 351 10.70 18.72 -2.02
N ASP A 352 11.40 17.62 -2.33
CA ASP A 352 11.18 16.85 -3.55
C ASP A 352 9.96 15.93 -3.45
N PHE A 353 9.52 15.63 -2.21
CA PHE A 353 8.32 14.87 -1.91
C PHE A 353 7.18 15.83 -1.62
N PHE A 354 6.06 15.67 -2.32
CA PHE A 354 4.94 16.58 -2.17
C PHE A 354 3.61 15.88 -2.41
N LEU A 355 2.57 16.42 -1.77
CA LEU A 355 1.21 16.01 -2.03
C LEU A 355 0.70 16.73 -3.28
N SER A 356 0.39 15.97 -4.32
CA SER A 356 -0.08 16.48 -5.62
C SER A 356 -1.55 16.15 -5.87
N ASN A 357 -2.19 16.85 -6.81
CA ASN A 357 -3.50 16.48 -7.34
C ASN A 357 -3.38 15.65 -8.62
N ALA A 358 -2.21 15.05 -8.89
CA ALA A 358 -1.90 14.39 -10.15
C ALA A 358 -2.73 13.14 -10.45
N SER A 359 -3.35 12.53 -9.43
CA SER A 359 -4.18 11.34 -9.61
C SER A 359 -5.38 11.62 -10.54
N PRO A 360 -5.59 10.77 -11.56
CA PRO A 360 -6.79 10.85 -12.39
C PRO A 360 -8.10 10.63 -11.63
N LEU A 361 -8.03 10.01 -10.45
CA LEU A 361 -9.18 9.66 -9.60
C LEU A 361 -9.64 10.81 -8.69
N GLY A 362 -8.98 11.97 -8.76
CA GLY A 362 -9.35 13.13 -7.93
C GLY A 362 -8.96 13.01 -6.44
N VAL A 363 -8.20 11.98 -6.07
CA VAL A 363 -7.65 11.80 -4.72
C VAL A 363 -6.19 12.28 -4.68
N PRO A 364 -5.76 13.06 -3.68
CA PRO A 364 -4.38 13.48 -3.54
C PRO A 364 -3.38 12.31 -3.55
N PHE A 365 -2.18 12.57 -4.05
CA PHE A 365 -1.18 11.54 -4.31
C PHE A 365 0.22 12.05 -3.97
N HIS A 366 0.96 11.31 -3.14
CA HIS A 366 2.37 11.60 -2.89
C HIS A 366 3.17 11.38 -4.17
N ASN A 367 3.83 12.43 -4.61
CA ASN A 367 4.61 12.43 -5.84
C ASN A 367 6.04 12.89 -5.57
N PHE A 368 6.94 12.53 -6.48
CA PHE A 368 8.37 12.79 -6.38
C PHE A 368 8.80 13.66 -7.56
N ARG A 369 9.14 14.93 -7.29
CA ARG A 369 9.40 15.93 -8.35
C ARG A 369 10.46 15.50 -9.38
N PRO A 370 11.58 14.86 -8.99
CA PRO A 370 12.62 14.49 -9.94
C PRO A 370 12.23 13.35 -10.91
N CYS A 371 11.14 12.62 -10.66
CA CYS A 371 10.80 11.44 -11.48
C CYS A 371 10.60 11.76 -12.96
N SER A 372 10.88 10.80 -13.83
CA SER A 372 10.82 11.02 -15.28
C SER A 372 9.38 11.17 -15.81
N SER A 373 8.35 10.67 -15.11
CA SER A 373 6.95 10.95 -15.47
C SER A 373 6.60 12.42 -15.32
N GLU A 374 7.06 13.07 -14.25
CA GLU A 374 6.86 14.50 -14.02
C GLU A 374 7.55 15.35 -15.10
N GLN A 375 8.79 15.01 -15.44
CA GLN A 375 9.52 15.66 -16.54
C GLN A 375 8.79 15.49 -17.87
N GLN A 376 8.27 14.29 -18.16
CA GLN A 376 7.49 14.02 -19.37
C GLN A 376 6.19 14.83 -19.40
N ARG A 377 5.50 14.97 -18.26
CA ARG A 377 4.28 15.77 -18.13
C ARG A 377 4.55 17.24 -18.45
N LEU A 378 5.57 17.83 -17.84
CA LEU A 378 6.00 19.21 -18.10
C LEU A 378 6.41 19.42 -19.57
N ALA A 379 7.14 18.47 -20.15
CA ALA A 379 7.53 18.52 -21.56
C ALA A 379 6.32 18.47 -22.52
N ARG A 380 5.27 17.73 -22.18
CA ARG A 380 4.01 17.68 -22.95
C ARG A 380 3.26 19.00 -22.86
N ILE A 381 3.19 19.61 -21.68
CA ILE A 381 2.59 20.93 -21.46
C ILE A 381 3.33 21.97 -22.31
N ALA A 382 4.68 22.01 -22.24
CA ALA A 382 5.50 22.95 -23.00
C ALA A 382 5.33 22.82 -24.54
N LYS A 383 5.01 21.62 -25.03
CA LYS A 383 4.72 21.36 -26.45
C LYS A 383 3.30 21.73 -26.87
N GLY A 384 2.46 22.21 -25.96
CA GLY A 384 1.03 22.48 -26.21
C GLY A 384 0.18 21.21 -26.35
N ARG A 385 0.64 20.07 -25.82
CA ARG A 385 -0.02 18.76 -25.95
C ARG A 385 -0.15 18.07 -24.59
N PRO A 386 -0.74 18.73 -23.58
CA PRO A 386 -0.80 18.20 -22.23
C PRO A 386 -1.63 16.91 -22.19
N GLY A 387 -1.35 16.06 -21.21
CA GLY A 387 -1.98 14.74 -21.08
C GLY A 387 -1.33 13.61 -21.89
N SER A 388 -1.57 12.37 -21.44
CA SER A 388 -1.07 11.13 -22.05
C SER A 388 -1.94 10.68 -23.23
N PRO A 389 -1.39 9.99 -24.25
CA PRO A 389 -2.20 9.29 -25.24
C PRO A 389 -3.21 8.30 -24.65
N CYS A 390 -2.94 7.79 -23.44
CA CYS A 390 -3.84 6.93 -22.66
C CYS A 390 -4.21 5.60 -23.34
N TYR A 391 -3.23 4.82 -23.81
CA TYR A 391 -3.46 3.54 -24.47
C TYR A 391 -4.06 2.44 -23.58
N LYS A 392 -3.77 2.48 -22.26
CA LYS A 392 -4.20 1.45 -21.31
C LYS A 392 -5.58 1.64 -20.70
N GLU A 393 -6.02 2.89 -20.57
CA GLU A 393 -7.38 3.25 -20.12
C GLU A 393 -7.86 2.73 -18.73
N PHE A 394 -7.02 2.06 -17.93
CA PHE A 394 -7.41 1.51 -16.61
C PHE A 394 -7.98 2.53 -15.60
N LEU A 395 -7.70 3.82 -15.79
CA LEU A 395 -8.19 4.92 -14.93
C LEU A 395 -9.20 5.84 -15.66
N SER A 396 -9.82 5.36 -16.73
CA SER A 396 -10.88 6.06 -17.45
C SER A 396 -12.19 5.96 -16.66
N SER A 397 -12.69 7.09 -16.16
CA SER A 397 -13.89 7.14 -15.32
C SER A 397 -14.77 8.38 -15.55
N ASN A 398 -14.35 9.32 -16.40
CA ASN A 398 -15.02 10.61 -16.55
C ASN A 398 -15.76 10.68 -17.90
N THR A 399 -17.05 11.02 -17.87
CA THR A 399 -17.94 11.12 -19.04
C THR A 399 -18.36 12.57 -19.35
N GLU A 400 -17.59 13.57 -18.90
CA GLU A 400 -17.93 14.99 -19.06
C GLU A 400 -18.05 15.41 -20.53
N PHE A 401 -17.24 14.81 -21.41
CA PHE A 401 -17.15 15.19 -22.82
C PHE A 401 -17.49 14.06 -23.80
N THR A 402 -17.64 12.82 -23.31
CA THR A 402 -17.82 11.62 -24.12
C THR A 402 -18.77 10.65 -23.42
N GLU A 403 -19.56 9.90 -24.19
CA GLU A 403 -20.43 8.85 -23.64
C GLU A 403 -19.62 7.73 -22.99
N ARG A 404 -18.53 7.30 -23.65
CA ARG A 404 -17.55 6.38 -23.06
C ARG A 404 -16.64 7.15 -22.11
N PRO A 405 -16.36 6.64 -20.90
CA PRO A 405 -15.50 7.34 -19.96
C PRO A 405 -14.08 7.48 -20.52
N ILE A 406 -13.51 8.67 -20.37
CA ILE A 406 -12.11 8.95 -20.68
C ILE A 406 -11.36 9.34 -19.41
N CYS A 407 -10.03 9.13 -19.41
CA CYS A 407 -9.20 9.46 -18.26
C CYS A 407 -8.93 10.97 -18.19
N THR A 408 -8.99 11.56 -16.99
CA THR A 408 -8.71 13.00 -16.79
C THR A 408 -7.23 13.37 -17.03
N ALA A 409 -6.33 12.39 -17.01
CA ALA A 409 -4.93 12.54 -17.44
C ALA A 409 -4.73 12.31 -18.95
N SER A 410 -5.78 11.98 -19.71
CA SER A 410 -5.67 11.78 -21.15
C SER A 410 -5.53 13.11 -21.89
N ARG A 411 -4.82 13.09 -23.01
CA ARG A 411 -4.70 14.22 -23.93
C ARG A 411 -6.07 14.67 -24.44
N GLN A 412 -6.96 13.72 -24.70
CA GLN A 412 -8.32 14.01 -25.16
C GLN A 412 -9.08 14.83 -24.13
N TYR A 413 -9.14 14.38 -22.87
CA TYR A 413 -9.84 15.09 -21.81
C TYR A 413 -9.23 16.48 -21.57
N GLN A 414 -7.90 16.56 -21.40
CA GLN A 414 -7.25 17.84 -21.12
C GLN A 414 -7.43 18.83 -22.27
N HIS A 415 -7.38 18.39 -23.52
CA HIS A 415 -7.65 19.25 -24.67
C HIS A 415 -9.07 19.85 -24.64
N LEU A 416 -10.08 19.01 -24.46
CA LEU A 416 -11.49 19.42 -24.43
C LEU A 416 -11.77 20.35 -23.25
N LYS A 417 -11.23 20.01 -22.07
CA LYS A 417 -11.43 20.82 -20.86
C LYS A 417 -10.76 22.18 -20.97
N LEU A 418 -9.53 22.24 -21.47
CA LEU A 418 -8.82 23.53 -21.67
C LEU A 418 -9.55 24.40 -22.70
N GLN A 419 -10.10 23.83 -23.78
CA GLN A 419 -10.93 24.59 -24.73
C GLN A 419 -12.19 25.15 -24.07
N GLN A 420 -12.90 24.33 -23.28
CA GLN A 420 -14.07 24.78 -22.55
C GLN A 420 -13.72 25.93 -21.60
N LEU A 421 -12.65 25.80 -20.80
CA LEU A 421 -12.24 26.83 -19.84
C LEU A 421 -11.90 28.16 -20.53
N ARG A 422 -11.17 28.13 -21.64
CA ARG A 422 -10.83 29.34 -22.42
C ARG A 422 -12.04 30.02 -23.05
N ALA A 423 -13.11 29.26 -23.31
CA ALA A 423 -14.35 29.80 -23.85
C ALA A 423 -15.28 30.38 -22.78
N THR A 424 -15.19 29.90 -21.53
CA THR A 424 -16.14 30.25 -20.46
C THR A 424 -15.58 31.19 -19.40
N LEU A 425 -14.27 31.14 -19.11
CA LEU A 425 -13.64 31.98 -18.09
C LEU A 425 -13.01 33.23 -18.70
N THR A 426 -13.48 34.40 -18.24
CA THR A 426 -12.97 35.70 -18.67
C THR A 426 -11.93 36.29 -17.73
N ASP A 427 -11.92 35.88 -16.46
CA ASP A 427 -10.89 36.28 -15.49
C ASP A 427 -9.57 35.52 -15.77
N PRO A 428 -8.47 36.22 -16.13
CA PRO A 428 -7.18 35.59 -16.40
C PRO A 428 -6.61 34.81 -15.22
N ALA A 429 -6.83 35.27 -13.99
CA ALA A 429 -6.28 34.61 -12.80
C ALA A 429 -7.01 33.30 -12.50
N ALA A 430 -8.35 33.31 -12.56
CA ALA A 430 -9.15 32.10 -12.48
C ALA A 430 -8.83 31.11 -13.61
N LEU A 431 -8.74 31.59 -14.85
CA LEU A 431 -8.41 30.75 -16.01
C LEU A 431 -7.07 30.03 -15.81
N ALA A 432 -6.00 30.75 -15.47
CA ALA A 432 -4.68 30.17 -15.27
C ALA A 432 -4.68 29.09 -14.16
N ARG A 433 -5.43 29.32 -13.06
CA ARG A 433 -5.56 28.36 -11.97
C ARG A 433 -6.29 27.08 -12.40
N GLU A 434 -7.41 27.20 -13.10
CA GLU A 434 -8.18 26.04 -13.55
C GLU A 434 -7.43 25.26 -14.64
N GLU A 435 -6.74 25.95 -15.57
CA GLU A 435 -5.89 25.29 -16.56
C GLU A 435 -4.75 24.50 -15.90
N ALA A 436 -4.10 25.08 -14.88
CA ALA A 436 -3.08 24.39 -14.11
C ALA A 436 -3.63 23.14 -13.40
N ALA A 437 -4.84 23.20 -12.84
CA ALA A 437 -5.49 22.07 -12.18
C ALA A 437 -5.80 20.91 -13.16
N VAL A 438 -6.19 21.23 -14.40
CA VAL A 438 -6.40 20.24 -15.47
C VAL A 438 -5.08 19.59 -15.88
N MET A 439 -4.04 20.40 -16.07
CA MET A 439 -2.71 19.93 -16.47
C MET A 439 -1.94 19.24 -15.33
N ASP A 440 -2.42 19.33 -14.09
CA ASP A 440 -1.81 18.65 -12.95
C ASP A 440 -1.84 17.13 -13.07
N LYS A 441 -2.81 16.60 -13.82
CA LYS A 441 -3.05 15.16 -13.95
C LYS A 441 -1.94 14.43 -14.71
N ASP A 442 -1.46 13.33 -14.14
CA ASP A 442 -0.43 12.46 -14.72
C ASP A 442 -0.94 11.03 -14.98
N CYS A 443 -0.30 10.33 -15.92
CA CYS A 443 -0.66 8.97 -16.30
C CYS A 443 0.00 7.94 -15.39
N LEU A 444 -0.78 7.40 -14.45
CA LEU A 444 -0.30 6.41 -13.49
C LEU A 444 -0.24 4.97 -14.06
N CYS A 445 -1.06 4.64 -15.07
CA CYS A 445 -1.15 3.29 -15.65
C CYS A 445 0.18 2.84 -16.27
N GLU A 446 0.85 3.74 -16.97
CA GLU A 446 2.13 3.45 -17.63
C GLU A 446 3.28 3.61 -16.65
N GLY A 447 3.36 4.77 -15.98
CA GLY A 447 4.53 5.13 -15.20
C GLY A 447 4.77 4.24 -13.99
N LEU A 448 3.72 3.73 -13.33
CA LEU A 448 3.87 2.84 -12.17
C LEU A 448 4.24 1.40 -12.55
N GLY A 449 4.12 1.02 -13.83
CA GLY A 449 4.51 -0.29 -14.36
C GLY A 449 5.85 -0.28 -15.10
N ALA A 450 6.25 0.86 -15.67
CA ALA A 450 7.44 1.00 -16.51
C ALA A 450 8.73 0.54 -15.81
N ALA A 451 8.93 0.87 -14.53
CA ALA A 451 10.15 0.53 -13.81
C ALA A 451 10.44 -0.99 -13.77
N ALA A 452 9.39 -1.81 -13.64
CA ALA A 452 9.53 -3.27 -13.65
C ALA A 452 9.97 -3.81 -15.01
N LEU A 453 9.39 -3.29 -16.09
CA LEU A 453 9.77 -3.67 -17.45
C LEU A 453 11.21 -3.26 -17.76
N LEU A 454 11.58 -2.01 -17.45
CA LEU A 454 12.92 -1.48 -17.69
C LEU A 454 13.99 -2.27 -16.91
N LYS A 455 13.74 -2.57 -15.63
CA LYS A 455 14.65 -3.39 -14.82
C LYS A 455 14.78 -4.83 -15.34
N ALA A 456 13.72 -5.39 -15.93
CA ALA A 456 13.74 -6.70 -16.57
C ALA A 456 14.38 -6.69 -17.97
N GLY A 457 14.86 -5.54 -18.46
CA GLY A 457 15.41 -5.39 -19.82
C GLY A 457 14.35 -5.41 -20.92
N LEU A 458 13.08 -5.19 -20.57
CA LEU A 458 11.94 -5.18 -21.48
C LEU A 458 11.58 -3.75 -21.87
N SER A 459 11.26 -3.51 -23.13
CA SER A 459 10.79 -2.19 -23.59
C SER A 459 9.29 -2.01 -23.36
N PRO A 460 8.84 -0.97 -22.64
CA PRO A 460 7.41 -0.61 -22.58
C PRO A 460 6.83 -0.35 -23.97
N ASP A 461 5.55 -0.67 -24.14
CA ASP A 461 4.87 -0.42 -25.41
C ASP A 461 4.84 1.08 -25.72
N HIS A 462 4.83 1.41 -27.02
CA HIS A 462 4.88 2.79 -27.51
C HIS A 462 6.09 3.62 -27.01
N LYS A 463 7.15 2.96 -26.48
CA LYS A 463 8.32 3.60 -25.87
C LYS A 463 7.96 4.54 -24.71
N LEU A 464 6.92 4.20 -23.95
CA LEU A 464 6.51 4.95 -22.76
C LEU A 464 7.38 4.56 -21.55
N GLU A 465 8.63 5.02 -21.57
CA GLU A 465 9.66 4.67 -20.59
C GLU A 465 9.65 5.57 -19.33
N ALA A 466 8.79 6.58 -19.28
CA ALA A 466 8.73 7.50 -18.16
C ALA A 466 8.19 6.78 -16.92
N VAL A 467 8.96 6.83 -15.83
CA VAL A 467 8.68 6.15 -14.56
C VAL A 467 8.02 7.13 -13.60
N ALA A 468 6.88 6.72 -13.05
CA ALA A 468 6.19 7.41 -11.98
C ALA A 468 6.46 6.67 -10.67
N ILE A 469 6.79 7.39 -9.59
CA ILE A 469 7.03 6.80 -8.28
C ILE A 469 6.35 7.63 -7.19
N CYS A 470 5.79 6.95 -6.19
CA CYS A 470 4.96 7.56 -5.15
C CYS A 470 5.42 7.21 -3.73
N PRO A 471 6.69 7.49 -3.39
CA PRO A 471 7.22 7.22 -2.05
C PRO A 471 6.54 8.12 -1.01
N GLY A 472 6.39 7.60 0.21
CA GLY A 472 5.97 8.42 1.35
C GLY A 472 7.05 9.44 1.74
N PRO A 473 6.68 10.53 2.43
CA PRO A 473 7.56 11.67 2.68
C PRO A 473 8.79 11.33 3.55
N ASN A 474 8.73 10.24 4.32
CA ASN A 474 9.87 9.78 5.12
C ASN A 474 11.02 9.17 4.31
N THR A 475 10.82 8.93 3.01
CA THR A 475 11.90 8.47 2.13
C THR A 475 13.03 9.51 2.02
N ALA A 476 12.72 10.80 2.25
CA ALA A 476 13.69 11.90 2.25
C ALA A 476 14.85 11.73 3.24
N TYR A 477 14.69 10.89 4.26
CA TYR A 477 15.70 10.67 5.29
C TYR A 477 16.62 9.47 4.98
N PHE A 478 16.28 8.66 3.97
CA PHE A 478 17.09 7.52 3.54
C PHE A 478 17.89 7.91 2.29
N SER A 479 19.22 7.99 2.44
CA SER A 479 20.12 8.50 1.39
C SER A 479 20.98 7.43 0.72
N LYS A 480 20.70 6.14 0.96
CA LYS A 480 21.51 5.02 0.48
C LYS A 480 20.66 3.93 -0.13
N VAL A 481 21.15 3.35 -1.23
CA VAL A 481 20.71 2.03 -1.70
C VAL A 481 21.34 0.99 -0.77
N VAL A 482 20.54 0.06 -0.26
CA VAL A 482 20.98 -0.93 0.73
C VAL A 482 20.55 -2.35 0.36
N SER A 483 21.26 -3.34 0.89
CA SER A 483 20.87 -4.75 0.77
C SER A 483 19.60 -5.06 1.57
N LEU A 484 18.94 -6.18 1.26
CA LEU A 484 17.81 -6.69 2.04
C LEU A 484 18.21 -6.90 3.50
N ARG A 485 19.38 -7.51 3.74
CA ARG A 485 19.91 -7.73 5.09
C ARG A 485 20.03 -6.43 5.86
N THR A 486 20.63 -5.41 5.26
CA THR A 486 20.83 -4.11 5.91
C THR A 486 19.49 -3.45 6.26
N MET A 487 18.48 -3.52 5.37
CA MET A 487 17.15 -2.97 5.67
C MET A 487 16.45 -3.76 6.79
N VAL A 488 16.53 -5.09 6.80
CA VAL A 488 15.97 -5.92 7.87
C VAL A 488 16.70 -5.69 9.20
N ASP A 489 18.01 -5.52 9.17
CA ASP A 489 18.82 -5.16 10.32
C ASP A 489 18.43 -3.79 10.88
N HIS A 490 18.07 -2.84 10.00
CA HIS A 490 17.56 -1.53 10.41
C HIS A 490 16.20 -1.64 11.12
N ILE A 491 15.29 -2.44 10.56
CA ILE A 491 13.96 -2.68 11.15
C ILE A 491 14.09 -3.32 12.54
N TYR A 492 15.00 -4.28 12.71
CA TYR A 492 15.22 -4.97 13.98
C TYR A 492 16.26 -4.31 14.91
N GLY A 493 16.77 -3.12 14.55
CA GLY A 493 17.68 -2.36 15.40
C GLY A 493 19.09 -2.96 15.54
N ARG A 494 19.50 -3.82 14.61
CA ARG A 494 20.88 -4.34 14.51
C ARG A 494 21.82 -3.33 13.81
N THR A 495 21.27 -2.46 12.98
CA THR A 495 21.95 -1.28 12.44
C THR A 495 20.99 -0.08 12.48
N ASP A 496 21.50 1.11 12.28
CA ASP A 496 20.69 2.33 12.18
C ASP A 496 21.09 3.12 10.92
N LEU A 497 20.26 3.03 9.88
CA LEU A 497 20.44 3.75 8.63
C LEU A 497 20.18 5.26 8.77
N LEU A 498 19.56 5.68 9.86
CA LEU A 498 19.20 7.06 10.16
C LEU A 498 20.07 7.65 11.28
N ALA A 499 21.16 6.98 11.65
CA ALA A 499 22.09 7.47 12.64
C ALA A 499 22.63 8.86 12.25
N GLY A 500 22.42 9.85 13.13
CA GLY A 500 22.82 11.24 12.91
C GLY A 500 21.93 12.01 11.93
N VAL A 501 20.82 11.43 11.46
CA VAL A 501 19.83 12.12 10.63
C VAL A 501 18.79 12.79 11.52
N GLU A 502 18.65 14.11 11.42
CA GLU A 502 17.57 14.82 12.09
C GLU A 502 16.24 14.54 11.39
N ARG A 503 15.38 13.77 12.07
CA ARG A 503 14.08 13.35 11.58
C ARG A 503 13.06 13.45 12.72
N PRO A 504 11.85 14.01 12.49
CA PRO A 504 10.77 13.96 13.48
C PRO A 504 10.22 12.54 13.62
N HIS A 505 9.78 12.16 14.81
CA HIS A 505 9.05 10.90 15.05
C HIS A 505 7.87 10.74 14.08
N MET A 506 7.52 9.51 13.69
CA MET A 506 6.49 9.21 12.70
C MET A 506 5.13 9.90 12.97
N PHE A 507 4.71 9.97 14.23
CA PHE A 507 3.49 10.66 14.67
C PHE A 507 3.57 12.18 14.53
N ILE A 508 4.73 12.78 14.86
CA ILE A 508 4.95 14.21 14.67
C ILE A 508 5.01 14.55 13.18
N LYS A 509 5.64 13.70 12.37
CA LYS A 509 5.65 13.88 10.92
C LYS A 509 4.23 13.82 10.34
N GLU A 510 3.42 12.86 10.77
CA GLU A 510 2.01 12.78 10.37
C GLU A 510 1.26 14.04 10.79
N LEU A 511 1.40 14.46 12.06
CA LEU A 511 0.73 15.67 12.57
C LEU A 511 1.06 16.89 11.71
N GLY A 512 2.34 17.13 11.41
CA GLY A 512 2.73 18.25 10.53
C GLY A 512 2.10 18.18 9.14
N LEU A 513 1.99 16.98 8.55
CA LEU A 513 1.31 16.81 7.25
C LEU A 513 -0.19 17.14 7.33
N TYR A 514 -0.84 16.82 8.44
CA TYR A 514 -2.23 17.19 8.70
C TYR A 514 -2.40 18.70 8.94
N VAL A 515 -1.48 19.34 9.65
CA VAL A 515 -1.47 20.80 9.84
C VAL A 515 -1.30 21.51 8.49
N ASP A 516 -0.35 21.08 7.65
CA ASP A 516 -0.17 21.59 6.29
C ASP A 516 -1.42 21.37 5.41
N HIS A 517 -2.11 20.23 5.57
CA HIS A 517 -3.36 19.98 4.88
C HIS A 517 -4.47 20.92 5.33
N TYR A 518 -4.62 21.11 6.65
CA TYR A 518 -5.62 22.00 7.23
C TYR A 518 -5.42 23.45 6.78
N LYS A 519 -4.18 23.93 6.77
CA LYS A 519 -3.82 25.25 6.23
C LYS A 519 -4.29 25.45 4.79
N ARG A 520 -3.99 24.48 3.91
CA ARG A 520 -4.42 24.54 2.51
C ARG A 520 -5.95 24.53 2.37
N GLU A 521 -6.66 23.75 3.18
CA GLU A 521 -8.12 23.75 3.13
C GLU A 521 -8.72 25.08 3.64
N LEU A 522 -8.10 25.74 4.64
CA LEU A 522 -8.48 27.09 5.08
C LEU A 522 -8.25 28.12 3.97
N GLU A 523 -7.08 28.12 3.34
CA GLU A 523 -6.75 29.02 2.21
C GLU A 523 -7.74 28.87 1.06
N ARG A 524 -8.15 27.64 0.74
CA ARG A 524 -9.14 27.35 -0.31
C ARG A 524 -10.54 27.89 0.02
N CYS A 525 -10.87 28.02 1.30
CA CYS A 525 -12.15 28.56 1.76
C CYS A 525 -12.07 30.05 2.13
N ALA A 526 -10.91 30.71 1.93
CA ALA A 526 -10.68 32.07 2.42
C ALA A 526 -11.57 33.13 1.76
N SER A 527 -11.96 32.93 0.50
CA SER A 527 -12.82 33.87 -0.25
C SER A 527 -14.31 33.68 0.02
N GLU A 528 -14.75 32.45 0.28
CA GLU A 528 -16.16 32.10 0.53
C GLU A 528 -16.23 30.77 1.29
N MET A 529 -16.82 30.78 2.49
CA MET A 529 -16.97 29.58 3.32
C MET A 529 -18.44 29.35 3.70
N ASN A 530 -19.02 28.27 3.19
CA ASN A 530 -20.37 27.87 3.55
C ASN A 530 -20.43 27.15 4.92
N ALA A 531 -21.63 27.02 5.48
CA ALA A 531 -21.84 26.42 6.80
C ALA A 531 -21.33 24.96 6.90
N LYS A 532 -21.40 24.19 5.80
CA LYS A 532 -20.91 22.80 5.76
C LYS A 532 -19.38 22.74 5.81
N GLN A 533 -18.71 23.59 5.04
CA GLN A 533 -17.25 23.72 5.05
C GLN A 533 -16.76 24.15 6.43
N ARG A 534 -17.42 25.15 7.05
CA ARG A 534 -17.11 25.58 8.41
C ARG A 534 -17.19 24.42 9.39
N ARG A 535 -18.30 23.69 9.42
CA ARG A 535 -18.48 22.54 10.33
C ARG A 535 -17.39 21.50 10.14
N ARG A 536 -17.05 21.15 8.90
CA ARG A 536 -15.98 20.19 8.59
C ARG A 536 -14.63 20.68 9.12
N LEU A 537 -14.26 21.93 8.86
CA LEU A 537 -12.99 22.50 9.31
C LEU A 537 -12.91 22.60 10.84
N THR A 538 -14.01 22.94 11.51
CA THR A 538 -14.10 22.89 12.98
C THR A 538 -13.88 21.47 13.50
N THR A 539 -14.59 20.48 12.96
CA THR A 539 -14.39 19.07 13.34
C THR A 539 -12.95 18.61 13.09
N PHE A 540 -12.37 18.99 11.94
CA PHE A 540 -10.98 18.67 11.60
C PHE A 540 -10.03 19.20 12.68
N ARG A 541 -10.17 20.47 13.05
CA ARG A 541 -9.38 21.10 14.09
C ARG A 541 -9.55 20.40 15.44
N ASP A 542 -10.78 20.16 15.85
CA ASP A 542 -11.07 19.57 17.16
C ASP A 542 -10.44 18.16 17.28
N ASN A 543 -10.49 17.39 16.20
CA ASN A 543 -9.83 16.09 16.11
C ASN A 543 -8.29 16.21 16.15
N LEU A 544 -7.69 17.22 15.52
CA LEU A 544 -6.24 17.48 15.65
C LEU A 544 -5.85 17.80 17.08
N LEU A 545 -6.60 18.67 17.75
CA LEU A 545 -6.34 19.06 19.14
C LEU A 545 -6.50 17.86 20.10
N GLU A 546 -7.48 16.98 19.86
CA GLU A 546 -7.61 15.72 20.58
C GLU A 546 -6.40 14.80 20.34
N GLY A 547 -5.97 14.67 19.08
CA GLY A 547 -4.76 13.89 18.75
C GLY A 547 -3.50 14.45 19.42
N MET A 548 -3.37 15.78 19.51
CA MET A 548 -2.28 16.42 20.27
C MET A 548 -2.37 16.15 21.77
N ARG A 549 -3.58 16.15 22.37
CA ARG A 549 -3.78 15.76 23.77
C ARG A 549 -3.35 14.33 24.03
N HIS A 550 -3.73 13.40 23.14
CA HIS A 550 -3.26 12.01 23.19
C HIS A 550 -1.72 11.94 23.17
N TYR A 551 -1.09 12.66 22.26
CA TYR A 551 0.38 12.72 22.16
C TYR A 551 1.06 13.33 23.39
N CYS A 552 0.48 14.35 24.03
CA CYS A 552 0.96 14.83 25.33
C CYS A 552 0.92 13.72 26.40
N GLY A 553 -0.15 12.92 26.43
CA GLY A 553 -0.26 11.76 27.32
C GLY A 553 0.78 10.68 27.06
N LEU A 554 1.12 10.42 25.79
CA LEU A 554 2.19 9.49 25.41
C LEU A 554 3.56 9.93 25.92
N VAL A 555 3.87 11.23 25.80
CA VAL A 555 5.14 11.78 26.30
C VAL A 555 5.29 11.60 27.81
N GLN A 556 4.19 11.71 28.56
CA GLN A 556 4.20 11.55 30.01
C GLN A 556 4.29 10.09 30.47
N SER A 557 3.86 9.14 29.64
CA SER A 557 3.75 7.73 30.00
C SER A 557 4.79 6.87 29.27
N ALA A 558 4.69 6.76 27.95
CA ALA A 558 5.45 5.82 27.13
C ALA A 558 6.88 6.29 26.79
N PHE A 559 7.15 7.59 26.84
CA PHE A 559 8.50 8.14 26.56
C PHE A 559 9.25 8.59 27.82
N ALA A 560 8.74 8.32 29.02
CA ALA A 560 9.31 8.82 30.27
C ALA A 560 10.79 8.43 30.48
N ASP A 561 11.19 7.24 30.02
CA ASP A 561 12.55 6.70 30.18
C ASP A 561 13.54 7.14 29.07
N ALA A 562 13.06 7.86 28.04
CA ALA A 562 13.86 8.31 26.89
C ALA A 562 13.94 9.85 26.84
N ALA A 563 14.55 10.45 27.87
CA ALA A 563 14.49 11.89 28.14
C ALA A 563 14.76 12.80 26.92
N GLN A 564 15.78 12.50 26.10
CA GLN A 564 16.13 13.36 24.95
C GLN A 564 15.12 13.24 23.79
N ASP A 565 14.58 12.05 23.55
CA ASP A 565 13.62 11.83 22.46
C ASP A 565 12.22 12.29 22.87
N ALA A 566 11.87 12.14 24.16
CA ALA A 566 10.68 12.74 24.76
C ALA A 566 10.70 14.27 24.67
N GLU A 567 11.84 14.91 24.94
CA GLU A 567 12.02 16.36 24.83
C GLU A 567 11.86 16.83 23.37
N ARG A 568 12.52 16.16 22.42
CA ARG A 568 12.39 16.47 20.99
C ARG A 568 10.97 16.28 20.48
N PHE A 569 10.30 15.21 20.90
CA PHE A 569 8.90 14.97 20.57
C PHE A 569 8.00 16.07 21.14
N ARG A 570 8.20 16.45 22.41
CA ARG A 570 7.43 17.50 23.09
C ARG A 570 7.60 18.86 22.42
N ALA A 571 8.84 19.28 22.17
CA ALA A 571 9.12 20.55 21.51
C ALA A 571 8.48 20.62 20.11
N ALA A 572 8.55 19.52 19.34
CA ALA A 572 7.92 19.47 18.03
C ALA A 572 6.38 19.45 18.11
N LEU A 573 5.81 18.78 19.13
CA LEU A 573 4.38 18.78 19.39
C LEU A 573 3.87 20.18 19.77
N GLU A 574 4.57 20.88 20.64
CA GLU A 574 4.25 22.25 21.06
C GLU A 574 4.29 23.22 19.87
N HIS A 575 5.32 23.13 19.03
CA HIS A 575 5.39 23.91 17.78
C HIS A 575 4.15 23.69 16.90
N GLN A 576 3.77 22.43 16.67
CA GLN A 576 2.59 22.11 15.86
C GLN A 576 1.27 22.57 16.53
N ALA A 577 1.18 22.49 17.85
CA ALA A 577 0.02 22.95 18.59
C ALA A 577 -0.15 24.47 18.51
N ASP A 578 0.93 25.23 18.63
CA ASP A 578 0.91 26.68 18.51
C ASP A 578 0.58 27.12 17.07
N GLU A 579 1.11 26.40 16.08
CA GLU A 579 0.76 26.59 14.68
C GLU A 579 -0.74 26.36 14.42
N VAL A 580 -1.36 25.34 15.01
CA VAL A 580 -2.82 25.13 14.87
C VAL A 580 -3.63 26.17 15.62
N ARG A 581 -3.23 26.58 16.83
CA ARG A 581 -3.93 27.59 17.64
C ARG A 581 -3.94 28.97 16.98
N THR A 582 -2.88 29.31 16.25
CA THR A 582 -2.75 30.59 15.54
C THR A 582 -3.54 30.63 14.23
N LEU A 583 -3.99 29.47 13.71
CA LEU A 583 -4.85 29.42 12.53
C LEU A 583 -6.27 29.85 12.87
N LEU A 584 -6.69 30.99 12.30
CA LEU A 584 -8.04 31.51 12.43
C LEU A 584 -8.94 31.00 11.29
N LEU A 585 -10.22 30.85 11.59
CA LEU A 585 -11.23 30.70 10.53
C LEU A 585 -11.33 32.02 9.72
N PRO A 586 -11.75 31.95 8.44
CA PRO A 586 -11.81 33.12 7.52
C PRO A 586 -12.49 34.39 8.06
N ASP A 587 -13.42 34.29 9.02
CA ASP A 587 -14.12 35.45 9.58
C ASP A 587 -13.41 36.10 10.79
N GLY A 588 -12.18 35.68 11.10
CA GLY A 588 -11.39 36.25 12.21
C GLY A 588 -11.89 35.87 13.60
N GLN A 589 -12.80 34.90 13.74
CA GLN A 589 -13.16 34.38 15.06
C GLN A 589 -11.99 33.55 15.63
N PRO A 590 -11.55 33.84 16.86
CA PRO A 590 -10.60 32.98 17.54
C PRO A 590 -11.19 31.59 17.64
N VAL A 591 -10.33 30.66 17.27
CA VAL A 591 -10.49 29.24 17.51
C VAL A 591 -10.39 29.06 19.04
N ALA A 592 -11.54 29.06 19.71
CA ALA A 592 -11.65 28.98 21.17
C ALA A 592 -10.94 27.76 21.76
#